data_AF-A0A6A3UE70-F1
#
_entry.id   AF-A0A6A3UE70-F1
#
_cell.length_a   1.000
_cell.length_b   1.000
_cell.length_c   1.000
_cell.angle_alpha   90.00
_cell.angle_beta   90.00
_cell.angle_gamma   90.00
#
_symmetry.space_group_name_H-M   'P 1'
#
loop_
_entity.id
_entity.type
_entity.pdbx_description
1 polymer ?
#
loop_
_entity_poly.entity_id
_entity_poly.type
_entity_poly.pdbx_seq_one_letter_code
_entity_poly.pdbx_strand_id
1 'polypeptide(L)'
;MLVHTDTPYSNASYGTAGITLNGNVFIKSNNSFNDGTSSWNMPLCMSNGNVTSELLFAFQMNNGAASTSTNSIVMGTVSANDFRMMTNNSTRMIITSTGHVGIGTNTPLYGLHCTSTVSPTIDAGASGVAYFRTSGGLVSTVGPISSVAVGICCSGALVASTGVYCWSDQRLKKDFTRLGDDVCDKMLSVEP
;
A
#
# COMPACT_ATOMS: atom_id res chain seq x y z
N MET A 1 -34.37 -0.69 -24.68
CA MET A 1 -32.99 -0.83 -24.16
C MET A 1 -33.12 -1.15 -22.68
N LEU A 2 -32.91 -2.40 -22.29
CA LEU A 2 -33.04 -2.84 -20.90
C LEU A 2 -31.64 -2.79 -20.27
N VAL A 3 -31.38 -1.76 -19.47
CA VAL A 3 -30.03 -1.43 -18.95
C VAL A 3 -29.83 -1.94 -17.50
N HIS A 4 -30.85 -2.57 -16.93
CA HIS A 4 -30.85 -3.21 -15.62
C HIS A 4 -32.13 -4.06 -15.52
N THR A 5 -32.05 -5.25 -14.91
CA THR A 5 -33.24 -6.02 -14.50
C THR A 5 -33.03 -6.57 -13.09
N ASP A 6 -34.03 -6.35 -12.23
CA ASP A 6 -34.10 -6.81 -10.83
C ASP A 6 -34.41 -8.31 -10.70
N THR A 7 -34.49 -9.05 -11.82
CA THR A 7 -34.74 -10.49 -11.81
C THR A 7 -33.49 -11.28 -11.44
N PRO A 8 -33.53 -12.17 -10.42
CA PRO A 8 -32.39 -12.98 -10.02
C PRO A 8 -31.85 -13.82 -11.18
N TYR A 9 -30.59 -13.59 -11.56
CA TYR A 9 -29.93 -14.25 -12.68
C TYR A 9 -29.55 -15.69 -12.33
N SER A 10 -30.02 -16.68 -13.10
CA SER A 10 -29.41 -18.02 -13.13
C SER A 10 -28.16 -17.98 -14.01
N ASN A 11 -27.02 -18.42 -13.45
CA ASN A 11 -25.70 -18.47 -14.05
C ASN A 11 -25.67 -18.75 -15.58
N ALA A 12 -24.84 -17.96 -16.30
CA ALA A 12 -24.31 -18.20 -17.64
C ALA A 12 -25.00 -17.57 -18.87
N SER A 13 -25.43 -16.30 -18.80
CA SER A 13 -25.58 -15.49 -20.02
C SER A 13 -25.05 -14.09 -19.79
N TYR A 14 -23.81 -13.85 -20.20
CA TYR A 14 -23.27 -12.51 -20.38
C TYR A 14 -24.02 -11.88 -21.56
N GLY A 15 -25.13 -11.20 -21.28
CA GLY A 15 -25.83 -10.42 -22.31
C GLY A 15 -24.91 -9.32 -22.82
N THR A 16 -24.46 -9.41 -24.07
CA THR A 16 -23.71 -8.34 -24.72
C THR A 16 -24.68 -7.30 -25.25
N ALA A 17 -24.93 -6.24 -24.47
CA ALA A 17 -25.62 -5.06 -24.98
C ALA A 17 -24.59 -4.14 -25.65
N GLY A 18 -24.25 -4.42 -26.91
CA GLY A 18 -23.33 -3.58 -27.69
C GLY A 18 -23.86 -2.16 -27.83
N ILE A 19 -23.08 -1.17 -27.39
CA ILE A 19 -23.36 0.25 -27.63
C ILE A 19 -22.50 0.73 -28.81
N THR A 20 -23.12 0.90 -29.98
CA THR A 20 -22.45 1.47 -31.16
C THR A 20 -22.69 2.97 -31.19
N LEU A 21 -21.64 3.76 -30.98
CA LEU A 21 -21.70 5.22 -31.04
C LEU A 21 -20.99 5.73 -32.29
N ASN A 22 -21.64 6.63 -33.03
CA ASN A 22 -21.05 7.32 -34.18
C ASN A 22 -20.35 8.63 -33.70
N GLY A 23 -19.43 8.48 -32.75
CA GLY A 23 -18.76 9.59 -32.04
C GLY A 23 -18.13 9.17 -30.71
N ASN A 24 -17.55 10.12 -29.97
CA ASN A 24 -16.93 9.85 -28.67
C ASN A 24 -18.00 9.63 -27.57
N VAL A 25 -17.78 8.69 -26.66
CA VAL A 25 -18.56 8.61 -25.41
C VAL A 25 -18.17 9.83 -24.55
N PHE A 26 -19.14 10.67 -24.20
CA PHE A 26 -18.95 11.74 -23.21
C PHE A 26 -19.88 11.52 -22.02
N ILE A 27 -19.37 10.83 -20.99
CA ILE A 27 -20.11 10.57 -19.74
C ILE A 27 -20.02 11.83 -18.86
N LYS A 28 -21.09 12.62 -18.82
CA LYS A 28 -21.26 13.74 -17.89
C LYS A 28 -22.07 13.28 -16.67
N SER A 29 -21.45 13.22 -15.49
CA SER A 29 -22.20 13.13 -14.23
C SER A 29 -22.67 14.53 -13.82
N ASN A 30 -23.94 14.84 -14.10
CA ASN A 30 -24.65 15.97 -13.50
C ASN A 30 -25.06 15.57 -12.06
N ASN A 31 -25.01 16.53 -11.14
CA ASN A 31 -25.18 16.37 -9.69
C ASN A 31 -26.55 15.77 -9.30
N SER A 32 -26.68 14.44 -9.32
CA SER A 32 -27.80 13.73 -8.71
C SER A 32 -27.42 12.39 -8.06
N PHE A 33 -26.13 12.04 -8.03
CA PHE A 33 -25.57 11.02 -7.12
C PHE A 33 -24.65 11.72 -6.12
N ASN A 34 -25.28 12.48 -5.22
CA ASN A 34 -24.57 13.21 -4.17
C ASN A 34 -24.19 12.20 -3.07
N ASP A 35 -22.90 11.89 -2.93
CA ASP A 35 -22.38 11.24 -1.71
C ASP A 35 -22.43 12.18 -0.48
N GLY A 36 -22.94 13.41 -0.67
CA GLY A 36 -23.07 14.45 0.33
C GLY A 36 -22.04 15.56 0.19
N THR A 37 -21.06 15.45 -0.73
CA THR A 37 -19.97 16.43 -0.87
C THR A 37 -20.17 17.40 -2.04
N SER A 38 -20.27 18.70 -1.74
CA SER A 38 -20.66 19.75 -2.69
C SER A 38 -19.59 20.16 -3.72
N SER A 39 -18.50 19.39 -3.89
CA SER A 39 -17.33 19.83 -4.68
C SER A 39 -16.71 18.77 -5.59
N TRP A 40 -17.35 17.60 -5.73
CA TRP A 40 -16.83 16.49 -6.52
C TRP A 40 -17.86 15.98 -7.53
N ASN A 41 -17.42 15.74 -8.77
CA ASN A 41 -18.15 15.02 -9.79
C ASN A 41 -17.73 13.54 -9.79
N MET A 42 -18.63 12.65 -10.22
CA MET A 42 -18.43 11.20 -10.29
C MET A 42 -18.61 10.70 -11.72
N PRO A 43 -17.69 10.98 -12.66
CA PRO A 43 -17.86 10.60 -14.06
C PRO A 43 -18.06 9.09 -14.25
N LEU A 44 -17.53 8.28 -13.34
CA LEU A 44 -17.79 6.85 -13.28
C LEU A 44 -18.00 6.44 -11.82
N CYS A 45 -19.18 5.89 -11.54
CA CYS A 45 -19.55 5.28 -10.27
C CYS A 45 -20.15 3.91 -10.57
N MET A 46 -19.66 2.88 -9.89
CA MET A 46 -20.07 1.50 -10.05
C MET A 46 -20.64 1.02 -8.72
N SER A 47 -21.81 0.39 -8.78
CA SER A 47 -22.45 -0.14 -7.59
C SER A 47 -22.63 -1.64 -7.62
N ASN A 48 -22.68 -2.25 -6.44
CA ASN A 48 -23.00 -3.67 -6.28
C ASN A 48 -24.51 -3.97 -6.34
N GLY A 49 -25.36 -2.95 -6.52
CA GLY A 49 -26.82 -3.10 -6.60
C GLY A 49 -27.51 -3.47 -5.27
N ASN A 50 -26.83 -3.34 -4.13
CA ASN A 50 -27.45 -3.60 -2.83
C ASN A 50 -28.32 -2.40 -2.40
N VAL A 51 -29.63 -2.61 -2.31
CA VAL A 51 -30.64 -1.57 -2.02
C VAL A 51 -30.69 -1.10 -0.57
N THR A 52 -30.09 -1.83 0.38
CA THR A 52 -30.06 -1.43 1.80
C THR A 52 -28.70 -0.92 2.25
N SER A 53 -27.62 -1.35 1.61
CA SER A 53 -26.25 -0.94 1.89
C SER A 53 -25.37 -1.09 0.65
N GLU A 54 -25.39 -0.08 -0.21
CA GLU A 54 -24.69 -0.12 -1.49
C GLU A 54 -23.17 0.02 -1.29
N LEU A 55 -22.40 -0.84 -1.96
CA LEU A 55 -20.95 -0.67 -2.09
C LEU A 55 -20.70 0.09 -3.39
N LEU A 56 -20.06 1.24 -3.25
CA LEU A 56 -19.77 2.15 -4.35
C LEU A 56 -18.26 2.27 -4.55
N PHE A 57 -17.82 2.04 -5.79
CA PHE A 57 -16.48 2.36 -6.26
C PHE A 57 -16.59 3.44 -7.33
N ALA A 58 -15.70 4.44 -7.28
CA ALA A 58 -15.78 5.54 -8.22
C ALA A 58 -14.44 6.20 -8.51
N PHE A 59 -14.44 6.92 -9.63
CA PHE A 59 -13.50 7.99 -9.91
C PHE A 59 -14.19 9.31 -9.59
N GLN A 60 -13.65 10.08 -8.64
CA GLN A 60 -14.17 11.39 -8.26
C GLN A 60 -13.23 12.48 -8.77
N MET A 61 -13.78 13.57 -9.27
CA MET A 61 -13.04 14.71 -9.79
C MET A 61 -13.50 15.99 -9.14
N ASN A 62 -12.59 16.83 -8.68
CA ASN A 62 -12.96 18.13 -8.12
C ASN A 62 -13.55 19.04 -9.21
N ASN A 63 -14.64 19.74 -8.90
CA ASN A 63 -15.33 20.64 -9.84
C ASN A 63 -14.79 22.10 -9.83
N GLY A 64 -13.74 22.38 -9.05
CA GLY A 64 -13.05 23.66 -9.01
C GLY A 64 -12.08 23.85 -10.19
N ALA A 65 -11.60 25.08 -10.37
CA ALA A 65 -10.64 25.38 -11.44
C ALA A 65 -9.33 24.60 -11.28
N ALA A 66 -8.76 24.07 -12.37
CA ALA A 66 -7.48 23.34 -12.39
C ALA A 66 -6.26 24.26 -12.14
N SER A 67 -6.22 24.87 -10.96
CA SER A 67 -5.27 25.93 -10.56
C SER A 67 -4.58 25.65 -9.22
N THR A 68 -5.00 24.61 -8.50
CA THR A 68 -4.40 24.17 -7.23
C THR A 68 -4.17 22.66 -7.25
N SER A 69 -3.22 22.17 -6.44
CA SER A 69 -2.96 20.73 -6.28
C SER A 69 -4.07 19.98 -5.52
N THR A 70 -4.96 20.71 -4.82
CA THR A 70 -6.10 20.15 -4.08
C THR A 70 -7.32 19.88 -4.97
N ASN A 71 -7.42 20.55 -6.13
CA ASN A 71 -8.45 20.26 -7.13
C ASN A 71 -7.98 19.06 -7.96
N SER A 72 -8.11 17.87 -7.36
CA SER A 72 -7.52 16.64 -7.85
C SER A 72 -8.55 15.65 -8.39
N ILE A 73 -8.05 14.48 -8.78
CA ILE A 73 -8.84 13.32 -9.15
C ILE A 73 -8.50 12.22 -8.15
N VAL A 74 -9.52 11.53 -7.64
CA VAL A 74 -9.36 10.43 -6.69
C VAL A 74 -10.08 9.18 -7.20
N MET A 75 -9.61 8.02 -6.74
CA MET A 75 -10.18 6.70 -7.00
C MET A 75 -10.34 6.00 -5.66
N GLY A 76 -11.50 5.40 -5.40
CA GLY A 76 -11.66 4.63 -4.18
C GLY A 76 -13.09 4.17 -3.90
N THR A 77 -13.31 3.78 -2.65
CA THR A 77 -14.62 3.53 -2.06
C THR A 77 -15.26 4.85 -1.64
N VAL A 78 -16.57 4.97 -1.86
CA VAL A 78 -17.35 6.17 -1.44
C VAL A 78 -17.89 6.00 -0.02
N SER A 79 -18.08 4.75 0.41
CA SER A 79 -18.51 4.36 1.75
C SER A 79 -17.30 3.96 2.62
N ALA A 80 -17.52 3.78 3.94
CA ALA A 80 -16.48 3.39 4.91
C ALA A 80 -16.03 1.92 4.76
N ASN A 81 -15.55 1.57 3.58
CA ASN A 81 -15.10 0.25 3.18
C ASN A 81 -13.65 0.32 2.70
N ASP A 82 -12.95 -0.80 2.80
CA ASP A 82 -11.56 -0.90 2.37
C ASP A 82 -11.44 -0.75 0.84
N PHE A 83 -10.43 -0.03 0.38
CA PHE A 83 -10.00 -0.06 -1.01
C PHE A 83 -9.01 -1.21 -1.22
N ARG A 84 -9.29 -2.09 -2.19
CA ARG A 84 -8.50 -3.32 -2.41
C ARG A 84 -8.05 -3.46 -3.86
N MET A 85 -6.80 -3.83 -4.05
CA MET A 85 -6.22 -4.21 -5.33
C MET A 85 -5.92 -5.71 -5.31
N MET A 86 -6.33 -6.44 -6.35
CA MET A 86 -6.28 -7.90 -6.38
C MET A 86 -5.65 -8.47 -7.63
N THR A 87 -5.04 -9.65 -7.49
CA THR A 87 -4.63 -10.52 -8.60
C THR A 87 -4.95 -11.96 -8.23
N ASN A 88 -5.42 -12.75 -9.21
CA ASN A 88 -5.85 -14.14 -8.98
C ASN A 88 -6.89 -14.28 -7.84
N ASN A 89 -7.94 -13.45 -7.87
CA ASN A 89 -9.01 -13.46 -6.87
C ASN A 89 -8.55 -13.30 -5.41
N SER A 90 -7.38 -12.68 -5.18
CA SER A 90 -6.82 -12.47 -3.85
C SER A 90 -6.34 -11.03 -3.69
N THR A 91 -6.59 -10.44 -2.53
CA THR A 91 -6.16 -9.07 -2.20
C THR A 91 -4.64 -9.05 -2.06
N ARG A 92 -3.98 -8.16 -2.82
CA ARG A 92 -2.53 -7.97 -2.81
C ARG A 92 -2.13 -6.69 -2.09
N MET A 93 -2.95 -5.65 -2.25
CA MET A 93 -2.82 -4.40 -1.52
C MET A 93 -4.20 -3.97 -1.02
N ILE A 94 -4.23 -3.46 0.21
CA ILE A 94 -5.43 -2.93 0.85
C ILE A 94 -5.12 -1.58 1.48
N ILE A 95 -6.06 -0.65 1.40
CA ILE A 95 -6.15 0.50 2.29
C ILE A 95 -7.42 0.29 3.10
N THR A 96 -7.30 0.07 4.41
CA THR A 96 -8.48 -0.14 5.26
C THR A 96 -9.33 1.12 5.33
N SER A 97 -10.60 1.01 5.71
CA SER A 97 -11.44 2.18 5.97
C SER A 97 -10.88 3.11 7.06
N THR A 98 -9.96 2.61 7.90
CA THR A 98 -9.21 3.40 8.90
C THR A 98 -7.91 4.01 8.37
N GLY A 99 -7.58 3.81 7.09
CA GLY A 99 -6.41 4.39 6.42
C GLY A 99 -5.11 3.59 6.53
N HIS A 100 -5.13 2.36 7.05
CA HIS A 100 -3.92 1.53 7.10
C HIS A 100 -3.66 0.83 5.77
N VAL A 101 -2.43 0.87 5.30
CA VAL A 101 -2.01 0.23 4.05
C VAL A 101 -1.43 -1.16 4.34
N GLY A 102 -2.05 -2.21 3.82
CA GLY A 102 -1.53 -3.57 3.84
C GLY A 102 -1.01 -3.99 2.46
N ILE A 103 0.17 -4.63 2.41
CA ILE A 103 0.70 -5.27 1.20
C ILE A 103 1.00 -6.72 1.53
N GLY A 104 0.29 -7.67 0.91
CA GLY A 104 0.35 -9.09 1.24
C GLY A 104 -0.40 -9.51 2.51
N THR A 105 -1.08 -8.57 3.18
CA THR A 105 -1.89 -8.80 4.38
C THR A 105 -3.20 -8.05 4.28
N ASN A 106 -4.28 -8.66 4.80
CA ASN A 106 -5.61 -8.04 4.87
C ASN A 106 -5.88 -7.38 6.22
N THR A 107 -4.98 -7.57 7.20
CA THR A 107 -5.11 -7.07 8.58
C THR A 107 -3.86 -6.28 8.98
N PRO A 108 -3.65 -5.08 8.40
CA PRO A 108 -2.51 -4.25 8.75
C PRO A 108 -2.58 -3.80 10.22
N LEU A 109 -1.55 -4.15 11.00
CA LEU A 109 -1.44 -3.77 12.43
C LEU A 109 -0.82 -2.38 12.62
N TYR A 110 -0.25 -1.82 11.56
CA TYR A 110 0.45 -0.54 11.53
C TYR A 110 -0.02 0.27 10.31
N GLY A 111 0.25 1.57 10.29
CA GLY A 111 -0.13 2.45 9.18
C GLY A 111 0.33 1.96 7.81
N LEU A 112 1.49 1.29 7.74
CA LEU A 112 1.94 0.49 6.61
C LEU A 112 2.40 -0.89 7.11
N HIS A 113 1.77 -1.97 6.66
CA HIS A 113 2.12 -3.36 6.99
C HIS A 113 2.35 -4.15 5.70
N CYS A 114 3.61 -4.44 5.38
CA CYS A 114 3.98 -5.28 4.24
C CYS A 114 4.45 -6.66 4.75
N THR A 115 3.79 -7.73 4.31
CA THR A 115 4.13 -9.12 4.64
C THR A 115 4.67 -9.90 3.44
N SER A 116 4.71 -9.28 2.26
CA SER A 116 5.30 -9.91 1.07
C SER A 116 6.76 -10.21 1.34
N THR A 117 7.14 -11.48 1.24
CA THR A 117 8.50 -11.94 1.42
C THR A 117 9.21 -11.99 0.07
N VAL A 118 10.14 -11.07 -0.17
CA VAL A 118 11.19 -11.24 -1.19
C VAL A 118 12.43 -11.71 -0.44
N SER A 119 13.06 -12.79 -0.91
CA SER A 119 14.29 -13.31 -0.34
C SER A 119 15.50 -12.68 -1.03
N PRO A 120 16.08 -11.57 -0.53
CA PRO A 120 17.44 -11.25 -0.87
C PRO A 120 18.31 -12.33 -0.23
N THR A 121 18.85 -13.22 -1.07
CA THR A 121 19.82 -14.17 -0.55
C THR A 121 21.06 -13.39 -0.10
N ILE A 122 21.52 -13.62 1.13
CA ILE A 122 22.80 -13.06 1.63
C ILE A 122 23.97 -13.61 0.79
N ASP A 123 23.73 -14.72 0.08
CA ASP A 123 24.63 -15.37 -0.87
C ASP A 123 23.81 -15.97 -2.03
N ALA A 124 24.17 -15.67 -3.27
CA ALA A 124 23.51 -16.18 -4.48
C ALA A 124 23.40 -17.73 -4.53
N GLY A 125 24.24 -18.44 -3.76
CA GLY A 125 24.24 -19.90 -3.68
C GLY A 125 23.29 -20.55 -2.66
N ALA A 126 22.51 -19.77 -1.88
CA ALA A 126 21.60 -20.28 -0.84
C ALA A 126 22.23 -21.19 0.25
N SER A 127 23.56 -21.20 0.36
CA SER A 127 24.33 -21.99 1.35
C SER A 127 24.78 -21.17 2.57
N GLY A 128 24.51 -19.86 2.59
CA GLY A 128 24.94 -18.96 3.66
C GLY A 128 24.06 -19.03 4.92
N VAL A 129 24.68 -19.19 6.09
CA VAL A 129 24.02 -19.11 7.40
C VAL A 129 24.12 -17.69 7.95
N ALA A 130 22.99 -17.08 8.33
CA ALA A 130 22.95 -15.81 9.05
C ALA A 130 22.98 -16.06 10.56
N TYR A 131 23.98 -15.52 11.25
CA TYR A 131 24.07 -15.62 12.70
C TYR A 131 23.46 -14.39 13.37
N PHE A 132 22.30 -14.54 13.99
CA PHE A 132 21.72 -13.52 14.87
C PHE A 132 22.15 -13.81 16.31
N ARG A 133 22.90 -12.89 16.92
CA ARG A 133 23.31 -13.00 18.32
C ARG A 133 22.24 -12.34 19.18
N THR A 134 21.40 -13.12 19.86
CA THR A 134 20.77 -12.64 21.08
C THR A 134 21.68 -13.00 22.26
N SER A 135 21.62 -12.25 23.35
CA SER A 135 22.35 -12.57 24.57
C SER A 135 21.87 -13.92 25.12
N GLY A 136 22.55 -15.02 24.79
CA GLY A 136 22.36 -16.33 25.42
C GLY A 136 22.06 -17.53 24.50
N GLY A 137 22.03 -17.38 23.17
CA GLY A 137 21.88 -18.54 22.28
C GLY A 137 22.03 -18.23 20.79
N LEU A 138 22.65 -19.16 20.06
CA LEU A 138 22.73 -19.12 18.60
C LEU A 138 21.35 -19.47 18.01
N VAL A 139 20.66 -18.50 17.42
CA VAL A 139 19.54 -18.78 16.51
C VAL A 139 20.10 -18.79 15.09
N SER A 140 20.35 -19.99 14.56
CA SER A 140 20.66 -20.22 13.16
C SER A 140 19.35 -20.44 12.41
N THR A 141 19.03 -19.57 11.47
CA THR A 141 17.96 -19.84 10.50
C THR A 141 18.62 -20.37 9.24
N VAL A 142 18.36 -21.65 8.92
CA VAL A 142 18.73 -22.24 7.63
C VAL A 142 17.68 -21.79 6.63
N GLY A 143 18.07 -20.93 5.69
CA GLY A 143 17.21 -20.42 4.64
C GLY A 143 17.38 -18.91 4.43
N PRO A 144 16.82 -18.37 3.33
CA PRO A 144 16.93 -16.96 3.03
C PRO A 144 16.28 -16.11 4.12
N ILE A 145 16.98 -15.07 4.59
CA ILE A 145 16.32 -13.99 5.33
C ILE A 145 15.53 -13.17 4.33
N SER A 146 14.21 -13.23 4.41
CA SER A 146 13.36 -12.45 3.53
C SER A 146 13.22 -11.03 4.07
N SER A 147 13.63 -10.05 3.28
CA SER A 147 13.37 -8.64 3.55
C SER A 147 12.95 -7.93 2.27
N VAL A 148 11.96 -7.06 2.38
CA VAL A 148 11.62 -6.10 1.33
C VAL A 148 12.32 -4.81 1.70
N ALA A 149 13.15 -4.28 0.80
CA ALA A 149 13.72 -2.95 0.98
C ALA A 149 12.58 -1.93 0.95
N VAL A 150 12.24 -1.36 2.10
CA VAL A 150 11.26 -0.29 2.25
C VAL A 150 12.00 0.97 2.63
N GLY A 151 11.95 1.98 1.75
CA GLY A 151 12.34 3.34 2.14
C GLY A 151 11.27 3.92 3.06
N ILE A 152 11.64 4.31 4.28
CA ILE A 152 10.73 4.95 5.24
C ILE A 152 11.16 6.41 5.40
N CYS A 153 10.29 7.35 5.05
CA CYS A 153 10.43 8.76 5.40
C CYS A 153 9.38 9.07 6.47
N CYS A 154 9.81 9.48 7.66
CA CYS A 154 8.92 9.85 8.77
C CYS A 154 9.18 11.30 9.19
N SER A 155 8.12 12.09 9.35
CA SER A 155 8.20 13.45 9.93
C SER A 155 8.35 13.44 11.46
N GLY A 156 8.15 12.28 12.09
CA GLY A 156 8.32 12.05 13.52
C GLY A 156 9.35 10.94 13.79
N ALA A 157 9.26 10.29 14.95
CA ALA A 157 10.19 9.23 15.33
C ALA A 157 9.95 7.91 14.55
N LEU A 158 11.04 7.28 14.08
CA LEU A 158 11.03 5.88 13.67
C LEU A 158 11.20 5.00 14.90
N VAL A 159 10.11 4.41 15.39
CA VAL A 159 10.13 3.54 16.58
C VAL A 159 10.20 2.08 16.16
N ALA A 160 11.28 1.39 16.53
CA ALA A 160 11.41 -0.05 16.39
C ALA A 160 11.06 -0.74 17.72
N SER A 161 10.11 -1.68 17.71
CA SER A 161 9.64 -2.37 18.92
C SER A 161 10.68 -3.29 19.57
N THR A 162 11.71 -3.72 18.82
CA THR A 162 12.73 -4.68 19.30
C THR A 162 14.15 -4.20 19.04
N GLY A 163 14.42 -3.64 17.85
CA GLY A 163 15.74 -3.07 17.53
C GLY A 163 15.89 -2.76 16.06
N VAL A 164 16.88 -1.94 15.72
CA VAL A 164 17.28 -1.66 14.35
C VAL A 164 18.49 -2.54 14.02
N TYR A 165 18.33 -3.44 13.05
CA TYR A 165 19.43 -4.26 12.54
C TYR A 165 20.12 -3.53 11.38
N CYS A 166 21.38 -3.15 11.59
CA CYS A 166 22.25 -2.64 10.53
C CYS A 166 23.22 -3.74 10.09
N TRP A 167 23.16 -4.13 8.81
CA TRP A 167 24.15 -5.06 8.26
C TRP A 167 25.41 -4.33 7.85
N SER A 168 26.53 -4.95 8.17
CA SER A 168 27.86 -4.45 7.88
C SER A 168 28.73 -5.62 7.43
N ASP A 169 29.00 -5.71 6.12
CA ASP A 169 29.93 -6.72 5.61
C ASP A 169 31.38 -6.23 5.76
N GLN A 170 32.20 -6.94 6.53
CA GLN A 170 33.61 -6.57 6.71
C GLN A 170 34.42 -6.64 5.41
N ARG A 171 34.01 -7.49 4.45
CA ARG A 171 34.71 -7.67 3.16
C ARG A 171 34.59 -6.43 2.27
N LEU A 172 33.53 -5.65 2.47
CA LEU A 172 33.24 -4.42 1.71
C LEU A 172 33.78 -3.16 2.40
N LYS A 173 34.34 -3.29 3.60
CA LYS A 173 34.84 -2.17 4.40
C LYS A 173 36.36 -2.06 4.32
N LYS A 174 36.87 -0.84 4.54
CA LYS A 174 38.30 -0.49 4.56
C LYS A 174 38.63 0.22 5.88
N ASP A 175 39.92 0.32 6.17
CA ASP A 175 40.47 1.16 7.24
C ASP A 175 39.92 0.85 8.65
N PHE A 176 39.92 -0.44 9.01
CA PHE A 176 39.67 -0.89 10.37
C PHE A 176 40.86 -0.56 11.28
N THR A 177 41.00 0.71 11.67
CA THR A 177 42.02 1.18 12.60
C THR A 177 41.38 1.65 13.90
N ARG A 178 42.19 1.78 14.96
CA ARG A 178 41.73 2.38 16.21
C ARG A 178 41.37 3.84 15.96
N LEU A 179 40.37 4.35 16.70
CA LEU A 179 40.11 5.78 16.74
C LEU A 179 41.36 6.52 17.24
N GLY A 180 41.67 7.64 16.60
CA GLY A 180 42.75 8.52 17.05
C GLY A 180 42.40 9.15 18.39
N ASP A 181 43.41 9.41 19.21
CA ASP A 181 43.24 10.03 20.54
C ASP A 181 42.52 11.39 20.42
N ASP A 182 42.74 12.13 19.33
CA ASP A 182 42.07 13.39 19.03
C ASP A 182 40.55 13.29 18.86
N VAL A 183 40.05 12.15 18.37
CA VAL A 183 38.60 11.88 18.23
C VAL A 183 38.01 11.48 19.57
N CYS A 184 38.71 10.64 20.32
CA CYS A 184 38.32 10.22 21.66
C CYS A 184 38.20 11.41 22.61
N ASP A 185 39.18 12.33 22.60
CA ASP A 185 39.18 13.53 23.42
C ASP A 185 38.00 14.45 23.09
N LYS A 186 37.64 14.57 21.80
CA LYS A 186 36.44 15.32 21.39
C LYS A 186 35.16 14.64 21.89
N MET A 187 35.07 13.31 21.88
CA MET A 187 33.89 12.61 22.39
C MET A 187 33.65 12.83 23.89
N LEU A 188 34.72 13.05 24.68
CA LEU A 188 34.61 13.36 26.11
C LEU A 188 34.02 14.75 26.38
N SER A 189 34.09 15.66 25.40
CA SER A 189 33.50 17.01 25.50
C SER A 189 32.03 17.08 25.09
N VAL A 190 31.42 15.96 24.69
CA VAL A 190 30.00 15.94 24.28
C VAL A 190 29.12 15.97 25.54
N GLU A 191 28.38 17.06 25.71
CA GLU A 191 27.33 17.19 26.72
C GLU A 191 25.98 16.72 26.15
N PRO A 192 25.08 16.16 26.99
CA PRO A 192 23.77 15.65 26.57
C PRO A 192 22.79 16.73 26.08
#